data_AF-S4RK52-F1
#
_entry.id   AF-S4RK52-F1
#
_cell.length_a   1.000
_cell.length_b   1.000
_cell.length_c   1.000
_cell.angle_alpha   90.00
_cell.angle_beta   90.00
_cell.angle_gamma   90.00
#
_symmetry.space_group_name_H-M   'P 1'
#
loop_
_entity.id
_entity.type
_entity.pdbx_description
1 polymer ?
#
loop_
_entity_poly.entity_id
_entity_poly.type
_entity_poly.pdbx_seq_one_letter_code
_entity_poly.pdbx_strand_id
1 'polypeptide(L)'
;NKRTALERIEKALSPLYFTDVNLRGRLYEDARPVSGLAVHHAGGRISFQDAQSATYERTQVGDSYGPTWSTHWFQVHVEVPEEWTCKSGDDDDDDECDEVHLLWECEGECLLFRDGQPVAGLTTEGEKTSYVVGRARRRTPPSSSSSYVEMACNGLFGAGGGSMIAPPDPERKFALKRAAVALFRRDVYELLTDLEVIYEVACGLAGEADGRGGEQLGYRALYCGNAVASACADAPRPGPAGAAPAGDDSGDTPGCRGTVVHAMGHCHIDTAWLWPYEETVRKCARSWATALQLMDRDPEFTFVCSQAQQLSWLKQRYSCSLYPRVRAAVARGAFVPVGGTWVEFDGNLPSGESLVRQFLLGQRFFLHEFGARCDEFWLPDTFGYSAQLPQIVNHFQLHKF
;
A
#
# COMPACT_ATOMS: atom_id res chain seq x y z
N ASN A 1 30.46 14.52 -15.04
CA ASN A 1 30.88 13.47 -14.07
C ASN A 1 29.61 12.73 -13.64
N LYS A 2 29.53 11.40 -13.85
CA LYS A 2 28.34 10.57 -13.58
C LYS A 2 27.94 10.63 -12.10
N ARG A 3 28.92 10.43 -11.21
CA ARG A 3 28.68 10.33 -9.77
C ARG A 3 28.02 11.58 -9.20
N THR A 4 28.58 12.75 -9.50
CA THR A 4 28.04 14.03 -9.01
C THR A 4 26.65 14.34 -9.56
N ALA A 5 26.37 13.92 -10.80
CA ALA A 5 25.07 14.13 -11.43
C ALA A 5 23.99 13.21 -10.84
N LEU A 6 24.34 11.98 -10.42
CA LEU A 6 23.43 11.07 -9.72
C LEU A 6 23.15 11.54 -8.30
N GLU A 7 24.20 11.86 -7.53
CA GLU A 7 24.07 12.36 -6.14
C GLU A 7 23.18 13.60 -6.09
N ARG A 8 23.24 14.48 -7.10
CA ARG A 8 22.36 15.66 -7.19
C ARG A 8 20.88 15.30 -7.30
N ILE A 9 20.52 14.33 -8.14
CA ILE A 9 19.12 13.88 -8.28
C ILE A 9 18.66 13.18 -7.00
N GLU A 10 19.52 12.32 -6.42
CA GLU A 10 19.26 11.63 -5.15
C GLU A 10 18.90 12.62 -4.03
N LYS A 11 19.61 13.76 -3.94
CA LYS A 11 19.29 14.80 -2.94
C LYS A 11 17.99 15.56 -3.22
N ALA A 12 17.60 15.71 -4.49
CA ALA A 12 16.30 16.29 -4.85
C ALA A 12 15.12 15.36 -4.48
N LEU A 13 15.36 14.05 -4.48
CA LEU A 13 14.40 13.01 -4.08
C LEU A 13 14.48 12.64 -2.59
N SER A 14 15.42 13.20 -1.83
CA SER A 14 15.71 12.70 -0.49
C SER A 14 14.59 13.00 0.52
N PRO A 15 14.21 12.06 1.40
CA PRO A 15 13.30 12.35 2.50
C PRO A 15 14.02 13.03 3.69
N LEU A 16 15.35 13.16 3.64
CA LEU A 16 16.18 13.63 4.75
C LEU A 16 16.90 14.95 4.46
N TYR A 17 17.34 15.14 3.21
CA TYR A 17 18.16 16.29 2.83
C TYR A 17 17.34 17.33 2.08
N PHE A 18 17.50 18.61 2.46
CA PHE A 18 16.87 19.75 1.79
C PHE A 18 15.33 19.66 1.76
N THR A 19 14.72 19.06 2.79
CA THR A 19 13.26 18.89 2.90
C THR A 19 12.50 20.22 3.02
N ASP A 20 13.21 21.33 3.23
CA ASP A 20 12.69 22.69 3.17
C ASP A 20 12.45 23.18 1.74
N VAL A 21 13.14 22.60 0.74
CA VAL A 21 13.11 23.09 -0.65
C VAL A 21 12.95 22.00 -1.71
N ASN A 22 13.15 20.72 -1.39
CA ASN A 22 13.08 19.63 -2.35
C ASN A 22 11.64 19.18 -2.66
N LEU A 23 11.47 18.26 -3.61
CA LEU A 23 10.14 17.82 -4.06
C LEU A 23 9.35 17.10 -2.95
N ARG A 24 10.01 16.26 -2.14
CA ARG A 24 9.36 15.55 -1.04
C ARG A 24 8.84 16.48 0.07
N GLY A 25 9.58 17.56 0.35
CA GLY A 25 9.17 18.61 1.27
C GLY A 25 7.93 19.38 0.82
N ARG A 26 7.74 19.51 -0.50
CA ARG A 26 6.62 20.23 -1.12
C ARG A 26 5.40 19.34 -1.37
N LEU A 27 5.48 18.03 -1.11
CA LEU A 27 4.39 17.09 -1.37
C LEU A 27 3.12 17.40 -0.56
N TYR A 28 3.31 17.85 0.68
CA TYR A 28 2.24 18.21 1.59
C TYR A 28 2.38 19.68 2.02
N GLU A 29 1.46 20.52 1.58
CA GLU A 29 1.40 21.93 1.96
C GLU A 29 0.44 22.15 3.13
N ASP A 30 0.72 23.17 3.95
CA ASP A 30 -0.12 23.62 5.07
C ASP A 30 -0.58 22.48 5.99
N ALA A 31 0.34 21.63 6.44
CA ALA A 31 0.00 20.53 7.34
C ALA A 31 -0.43 21.06 8.72
N ARG A 32 -1.66 20.76 9.13
CA ARG A 32 -2.27 21.16 10.41
C ARG A 32 -2.55 19.96 11.29
N PRO A 33 -2.46 20.07 12.63
CA PRO A 33 -2.92 19.02 13.52
C PRO A 33 -4.40 18.70 13.29
N VAL A 34 -4.79 17.44 13.51
CA VAL A 34 -6.21 17.04 13.53
C VAL A 34 -6.98 17.82 14.60
N SER A 35 -8.27 18.12 14.36
CA SER A 35 -9.08 18.96 15.27
C SER A 35 -9.45 18.25 16.56
N GLY A 36 -9.46 16.92 16.56
CA GLY A 36 -9.67 16.11 17.75
C GLY A 36 -8.98 14.75 17.63
N LEU A 37 -8.36 14.34 18.73
CA LEU A 37 -7.71 13.04 18.85
C LEU A 37 -8.00 12.47 20.24
N ALA A 38 -8.61 11.28 20.25
CA ALA A 38 -8.92 10.55 21.46
C ALA A 38 -8.60 9.07 21.27
N VAL A 39 -8.28 8.37 22.35
CA VAL A 39 -7.88 6.96 22.34
C VAL A 39 -8.76 6.12 23.26
N HIS A 40 -9.00 4.89 22.85
CA HIS A 40 -9.58 3.83 23.67
C HIS A 40 -8.60 2.66 23.74
N HIS A 41 -8.22 2.28 24.95
CA HIS A 41 -7.34 1.14 25.22
C HIS A 41 -8.18 -0.14 25.27
N ALA A 42 -8.17 -0.93 24.20
CA ALA A 42 -9.02 -2.11 24.12
C ALA A 42 -8.46 -3.26 24.97
N GLY A 43 -9.32 -3.94 25.73
CA GLY A 43 -8.99 -5.15 26.51
C GLY A 43 -8.80 -6.41 25.65
N GLY A 44 -8.38 -6.26 24.39
CA GLY A 44 -8.28 -7.32 23.39
C GLY A 44 -8.58 -6.81 21.98
N ARG A 45 -8.83 -7.73 21.06
CA ARG A 45 -9.13 -7.44 19.65
C ARG A 45 -10.64 -7.37 19.44
N ILE A 46 -11.19 -6.20 19.75
CA ILE A 46 -12.64 -5.95 19.72
C ILE A 46 -13.15 -5.66 18.30
N SER A 47 -14.46 -5.73 18.07
CA SER A 47 -15.07 -5.33 16.80
C SER A 47 -15.11 -3.82 16.63
N PHE A 48 -15.31 -3.35 15.39
CA PHE A 48 -15.56 -1.93 15.13
C PHE A 48 -16.81 -1.42 15.87
N GLN A 49 -17.86 -2.23 16.00
CA GLN A 49 -19.10 -1.85 16.70
C GLN A 49 -18.83 -1.62 18.19
N ASP A 50 -18.07 -2.52 18.82
CA ASP A 50 -17.67 -2.37 20.22
C ASP A 50 -16.80 -1.13 20.40
N ALA A 51 -15.82 -0.93 19.50
CA ALA A 51 -14.94 0.23 19.51
C ALA A 51 -15.70 1.56 19.31
N GLN A 52 -16.75 1.58 18.49
CA GLN A 52 -17.58 2.76 18.27
C GLN A 52 -18.39 3.12 19.53
N SER A 53 -18.81 2.13 20.31
CA SER A 53 -19.57 2.32 21.56
C SER A 53 -18.69 2.57 22.79
N ALA A 54 -17.36 2.50 22.64
CA ALA A 54 -16.43 2.60 23.74
C ALA A 54 -16.25 4.05 24.23
N THR A 55 -15.73 4.18 25.45
CA THR A 55 -15.32 5.47 26.01
C THR A 55 -13.90 5.80 25.57
N TYR A 56 -13.71 7.00 25.03
CA TYR A 56 -12.42 7.52 24.58
C TYR A 56 -11.90 8.58 25.54
N GLU A 57 -10.60 8.58 25.78
CA GLU A 57 -9.90 9.58 26.57
C GLU A 57 -8.97 10.43 25.70
N ARG A 58 -8.61 11.61 26.20
CA ARG A 58 -7.77 12.55 25.44
C ARG A 58 -6.36 11.97 25.25
N THR A 59 -5.82 12.14 24.05
CA THR A 59 -4.43 11.83 23.75
C THR A 59 -3.80 12.86 22.81
N GLN A 60 -2.50 12.75 22.57
CA GLN A 60 -1.73 13.64 21.72
C GLN A 60 -0.68 12.88 20.90
N VAL A 61 -0.22 13.52 19.83
CA VAL A 61 0.94 13.05 19.06
C VAL A 61 2.18 13.07 19.97
N GLY A 62 2.98 12.01 19.92
CA GLY A 62 4.12 11.76 20.79
C GLY A 62 3.84 10.74 21.90
N ASP A 63 2.57 10.50 22.23
CA ASP A 63 2.19 9.48 23.22
C ASP A 63 2.55 8.07 22.71
N SER A 64 2.86 7.19 23.67
CA SER A 64 3.32 5.81 23.41
C SER A 64 2.36 4.78 23.99
N TYR A 65 2.11 3.72 23.23
CA TYR A 65 1.10 2.71 23.52
C TYR A 65 1.72 1.31 23.53
N GLY A 66 1.09 0.38 24.23
CA GLY A 66 1.53 -1.00 24.35
C GLY A 66 0.86 -1.65 25.56
N PRO A 67 1.31 -2.83 26.01
CA PRO A 67 2.47 -3.61 25.54
C PRO A 67 2.30 -4.20 24.14
N THR A 68 3.31 -4.92 23.65
CA THR A 68 3.25 -5.63 22.37
C THR A 68 1.97 -6.47 22.25
N TRP A 69 1.37 -6.46 21.06
CA TRP A 69 0.09 -7.10 20.72
C TRP A 69 -1.17 -6.46 21.34
N SER A 70 -1.03 -5.39 22.12
CA SER A 70 -2.18 -4.58 22.53
C SER A 70 -2.82 -3.90 21.33
N THR A 71 -4.08 -3.49 21.50
CA THR A 71 -4.84 -2.80 20.46
C THR A 71 -5.38 -1.51 21.04
N HIS A 72 -5.20 -0.42 20.31
CA HIS A 72 -5.69 0.90 20.70
C HIS A 72 -6.51 1.47 19.55
N TRP A 73 -7.70 1.95 19.86
CA TRP A 73 -8.57 2.58 18.90
C TRP A 73 -8.45 4.08 19.04
N PHE A 74 -8.23 4.78 17.94
CA PHE A 74 -8.18 6.24 17.91
C PHE A 74 -9.44 6.77 17.24
N GLN A 75 -10.10 7.70 17.89
CA GLN A 75 -11.11 8.53 17.27
C GLN A 75 -10.43 9.80 16.77
N VAL A 76 -10.47 9.99 15.45
CA VAL A 76 -9.80 11.09 14.76
C VAL A 76 -10.85 11.99 14.15
N HIS A 77 -10.88 13.24 14.61
CA HIS A 77 -11.72 14.28 14.03
C HIS A 77 -10.88 15.14 13.11
N VAL A 78 -11.32 15.22 11.86
CA VAL A 78 -10.70 16.01 10.82
C VAL A 78 -11.65 17.14 10.45
N GLU A 79 -11.13 18.36 10.48
CA GLU A 79 -11.80 19.54 9.97
C GLU A 79 -10.97 20.10 8.82
N VAL A 80 -11.62 20.30 7.67
CA VAL A 80 -10.97 20.91 6.51
C VAL A 80 -11.14 22.43 6.62
N PRO A 81 -10.04 23.20 6.75
CA PRO A 81 -10.11 24.66 6.82
C PRO A 81 -10.82 25.27 5.61
N GLU A 82 -11.63 26.30 5.82
CA GLU A 82 -12.32 27.03 4.74
C GLU A 82 -11.35 27.64 3.73
N GLU A 83 -10.15 28.01 4.17
CA GLU A 83 -9.11 28.60 3.32
C GLU A 83 -8.55 27.65 2.27
N TRP A 84 -8.69 26.34 2.45
CA TRP A 84 -8.29 25.34 1.47
C TRP A 84 -9.31 25.18 0.35
N THR A 85 -10.55 25.65 0.54
CA THR A 85 -11.55 25.65 -0.53
C THR A 85 -11.10 26.60 -1.65
N CYS A 86 -11.12 26.12 -2.91
CA CYS A 86 -10.65 26.90 -4.05
C CYS A 86 -11.32 28.29 -4.11
N LYS A 87 -10.50 29.36 -4.09
CA LYS A 87 -10.95 30.77 -4.10
C LYS A 87 -10.97 31.44 -5.48
N SER A 88 -10.62 30.74 -6.58
CA SER A 88 -10.58 31.32 -7.93
C SER A 88 -11.74 30.85 -8.82
N GLY A 89 -12.36 31.81 -9.53
CA GLY A 89 -13.52 31.63 -10.42
C GLY A 89 -13.19 31.04 -11.80
N ASP A 90 -14.27 30.74 -12.53
CA ASP A 90 -14.35 30.38 -13.96
C ASP A 90 -13.40 29.23 -14.37
N ASP A 91 -13.61 27.96 -13.99
CA ASP A 91 -14.20 26.96 -14.92
C ASP A 91 -14.80 25.75 -14.16
N ASP A 92 -15.76 25.03 -14.75
CA ASP A 92 -16.61 23.99 -14.11
C ASP A 92 -15.96 22.59 -13.91
N ASP A 93 -14.62 22.47 -14.02
CA ASP A 93 -13.94 21.16 -13.90
C ASP A 93 -13.53 20.85 -12.45
N ASP A 94 -14.25 19.90 -11.82
CA ASP A 94 -13.98 19.35 -10.46
C ASP A 94 -12.64 18.58 -10.34
N ASP A 95 -11.90 18.43 -11.45
CA ASP A 95 -10.64 17.68 -11.53
C ASP A 95 -9.40 18.49 -11.09
N GLU A 96 -9.51 19.82 -10.92
CA GLU A 96 -8.40 20.67 -10.46
C GLU A 96 -8.36 20.92 -8.95
N CYS A 97 -9.27 20.33 -8.16
CA CYS A 97 -9.28 20.54 -6.71
C CYS A 97 -8.19 19.72 -6.00
N ASP A 98 -7.34 20.40 -5.21
CA ASP A 98 -6.32 19.74 -4.39
C ASP A 98 -6.92 18.66 -3.46
N GLU A 99 -6.22 17.54 -3.33
CA GLU A 99 -6.62 16.46 -2.44
C GLU A 99 -6.29 16.82 -1.00
N VAL A 100 -7.17 16.46 -0.06
CA VAL A 100 -6.91 16.61 1.37
C VAL A 100 -6.56 15.26 1.94
N HIS A 101 -5.37 15.14 2.53
CA HIS A 101 -4.86 13.89 3.08
C HIS A 101 -4.82 13.94 4.61
N LEU A 102 -5.26 12.86 5.25
CA LEU A 102 -4.90 12.53 6.63
C LEU A 102 -3.52 11.89 6.62
N LEU A 103 -2.58 12.49 7.34
CA LEU A 103 -1.24 12.00 7.58
C LEU A 103 -1.19 11.31 8.93
N TRP A 104 -0.82 10.04 8.92
CA TRP A 104 -0.81 9.18 10.08
C TRP A 104 0.47 8.34 10.10
N GLU A 105 1.34 8.62 11.07
CA GLU A 105 2.58 7.88 11.28
C GLU A 105 2.54 7.26 12.67
N CYS A 106 2.35 5.94 12.72
CA CYS A 106 2.36 5.12 13.93
C CYS A 106 3.52 4.10 13.85
N GLU A 107 4.18 3.80 14.95
CA GLU A 107 5.19 2.72 15.00
C GLU A 107 4.57 1.32 14.95
N GLY A 108 3.25 1.22 15.12
CA GLY A 108 2.49 0.00 14.94
C GLY A 108 1.91 -0.14 13.53
N GLU A 109 1.08 -1.16 13.34
CA GLU A 109 0.25 -1.30 12.15
C GLU A 109 -1.15 -0.77 12.41
N CYS A 110 -1.67 0.03 11.49
CA CYS A 110 -2.93 0.74 11.69
C CYS A 110 -3.95 0.35 10.59
N LEU A 111 -5.24 0.22 10.95
CA LEU A 111 -6.37 0.05 10.03
C LEU A 111 -7.32 1.24 10.18
N LEU A 112 -7.47 2.01 9.11
CA LEU A 112 -8.41 3.13 9.06
C LEU A 112 -9.82 2.63 8.75
N PHE A 113 -10.79 3.13 9.52
CA PHE A 113 -12.21 2.94 9.33
C PHE A 113 -12.90 4.28 9.06
N ARG A 114 -13.75 4.31 8.04
CA ARG A 114 -14.66 5.42 7.73
C ARG A 114 -16.06 4.88 7.49
N ASP A 115 -17.06 5.56 8.04
CA ASP A 115 -18.48 5.18 7.90
C ASP A 115 -18.75 3.69 8.26
N GLY A 116 -18.00 3.18 9.24
CA GLY A 116 -18.07 1.79 9.70
C GLY A 116 -17.41 0.75 8.81
N GLN A 117 -16.68 1.18 7.77
CA GLN A 117 -16.01 0.31 6.81
C GLN A 117 -14.50 0.42 6.94
N PRO A 118 -13.74 -0.70 6.92
CA PRO A 118 -12.30 -0.66 6.78
C PRO A 118 -11.93 -0.15 5.38
N VAL A 119 -11.12 0.90 5.34
CA VAL A 119 -10.80 1.61 4.08
C VAL A 119 -9.35 1.43 3.67
N ALA A 120 -8.38 1.56 4.59
CA ALA A 120 -6.97 1.47 4.26
C ALA A 120 -6.13 1.00 5.44
N GLY A 121 -5.10 0.19 5.17
CA GLY A 121 -3.99 -0.04 6.10
C GLY A 121 -2.99 1.12 6.06
N LEU A 122 -2.59 1.60 7.24
CA LEU A 122 -1.58 2.63 7.43
C LEU A 122 -0.43 2.03 8.24
N THR A 123 0.79 2.06 7.71
CA THR A 123 1.97 1.48 8.35
C THR A 123 3.19 2.28 7.94
N THR A 124 3.91 2.84 8.93
CA THR A 124 5.11 3.65 8.68
C THR A 124 6.24 2.83 8.04
N GLU A 125 6.48 1.60 8.52
CA GLU A 125 7.49 0.69 7.95
C GLU A 125 7.21 0.30 6.49
N GLY A 126 5.94 0.33 6.08
CA GLY A 126 5.52 0.04 4.70
C GLY A 126 5.30 1.30 3.87
N GLU A 127 5.75 2.47 4.35
CA GLU A 127 5.62 3.79 3.71
C GLU A 127 4.17 4.19 3.34
N LYS A 128 3.19 3.59 4.02
CA LYS A 128 1.75 3.90 3.85
C LYS A 128 1.30 4.80 4.99
N THR A 129 1.60 6.09 4.88
CA THR A 129 1.41 7.07 5.96
C THR A 129 0.33 8.10 5.69
N SER A 130 -0.42 7.98 4.59
CA SER A 130 -1.49 8.93 4.26
C SER A 130 -2.75 8.28 3.70
N TYR A 131 -3.86 8.99 3.83
CA TYR A 131 -5.16 8.61 3.28
C TYR A 131 -5.94 9.83 2.78
N VAL A 132 -6.55 9.74 1.60
CA VAL A 132 -7.38 10.81 1.03
C VAL A 132 -8.69 10.92 1.83
N VAL A 133 -8.84 11.97 2.63
CA VAL A 133 -10.07 12.21 3.41
C VAL A 133 -11.13 12.96 2.63
N GLY A 134 -10.73 13.68 1.59
CA GLY A 134 -11.64 14.39 0.70
C GLY A 134 -10.87 15.16 -0.37
N ARG A 135 -11.61 15.95 -1.15
CA ARG A 135 -11.06 16.97 -2.04
C ARG A 135 -11.46 18.33 -1.51
N ALA A 136 -10.63 19.34 -1.73
CA ALA A 136 -10.94 20.73 -1.42
C ALA A 136 -12.01 21.28 -2.37
N ARG A 137 -13.25 20.79 -2.25
CA ARG A 137 -14.36 21.09 -3.17
C ARG A 137 -14.78 22.57 -3.11
N ARG A 138 -15.13 23.12 -4.27
CA ARG A 138 -15.76 24.44 -4.40
C ARG A 138 -17.10 24.48 -3.67
N ARG A 139 -17.37 25.56 -2.91
CA ARG A 139 -18.69 25.93 -2.38
C ARG A 139 -19.41 24.88 -1.51
N THR A 140 -18.72 23.87 -1.01
CA THR A 140 -19.25 23.02 0.08
C THR A 140 -18.85 23.60 1.44
N PRO A 141 -19.74 23.59 2.44
CA PRO A 141 -19.40 24.01 3.79
C PRO A 141 -18.24 23.18 4.33
N PRO A 142 -17.45 23.70 5.29
CA PRO A 142 -16.36 22.96 5.92
C PRO A 142 -16.89 21.61 6.39
N SER A 143 -16.38 20.53 5.79
CA SER A 143 -16.79 19.18 6.11
C SER A 143 -15.96 18.69 7.28
N SER A 144 -16.59 18.57 8.44
CA SER A 144 -16.02 17.79 9.53
C SER A 144 -16.30 16.32 9.27
N SER A 145 -15.30 15.48 9.48
CA SER A 145 -15.46 14.03 9.39
C SER A 145 -14.79 13.35 10.56
N SER A 146 -15.40 12.27 11.02
CA SER A 146 -14.86 11.43 12.09
C SER A 146 -14.44 10.11 11.49
N SER A 147 -13.21 9.69 11.78
CA SER A 147 -12.67 8.40 11.37
C SER A 147 -12.16 7.66 12.60
N TYR A 148 -12.07 6.34 12.51
CA TYR A 148 -11.47 5.53 13.56
C TYR A 148 -10.21 4.86 13.03
N VAL A 149 -9.16 4.80 13.83
CA VAL A 149 -7.93 4.07 13.49
C VAL A 149 -7.73 2.96 14.52
N GLU A 150 -7.78 1.70 14.08
CA GLU A 150 -7.37 0.56 14.90
C GLU A 150 -5.85 0.41 14.78
N MET A 151 -5.12 0.68 15.86
CA MET A 151 -3.68 0.43 15.93
C MET A 151 -3.40 -0.88 16.65
N ALA A 152 -2.64 -1.75 16.01
CA ALA A 152 -2.04 -2.93 16.59
C ALA A 152 -0.58 -2.63 16.99
N CYS A 153 -0.23 -2.90 18.25
CA CYS A 153 1.11 -2.68 18.80
C CYS A 153 2.08 -3.79 18.36
N ASN A 154 2.42 -3.77 17.07
CA ASN A 154 3.44 -4.59 16.43
C ASN A 154 3.87 -3.93 15.10
N GLY A 155 5.09 -4.21 14.63
CA GLY A 155 5.55 -3.79 13.31
C GLY A 155 5.06 -4.72 12.20
N LEU A 156 5.49 -4.45 10.96
CA LEU A 156 5.13 -5.23 9.78
C LEU A 156 5.58 -6.69 9.92
N PHE A 157 6.75 -6.90 10.53
CA PHE A 157 7.35 -8.19 10.80
C PHE A 157 7.29 -8.60 12.29
N GLY A 158 6.22 -8.21 12.99
CA GLY A 158 6.03 -8.54 14.40
C GLY A 158 6.77 -7.57 15.33
N ALA A 159 7.31 -8.08 16.44
CA ALA A 159 7.85 -7.23 17.52
C ALA A 159 9.19 -7.72 18.09
N GLY A 160 10.05 -8.31 17.24
CA GLY A 160 11.34 -8.86 17.64
C GLY A 160 12.22 -7.86 18.41
N GLY A 161 12.82 -8.33 19.51
CA GLY A 161 13.75 -7.57 20.32
C GLY A 161 15.13 -7.46 19.66
N GLY A 162 15.39 -6.35 18.96
CA GLY A 162 16.70 -6.02 18.38
C GLY A 162 16.98 -6.54 16.97
N SER A 163 16.34 -7.63 16.55
CA SER A 163 16.36 -8.09 15.15
C SER A 163 14.99 -8.63 14.72
N MET A 164 14.76 -8.75 13.41
CA MET A 164 13.47 -9.18 12.84
C MET A 164 13.02 -10.54 13.38
N ILE A 165 13.91 -11.53 13.42
CA ILE A 165 13.59 -12.90 13.83
C ILE A 165 13.86 -13.18 15.31
N ALA A 166 14.21 -12.16 16.10
CA ALA A 166 14.39 -12.30 17.53
C ALA A 166 13.04 -12.58 18.22
N PRO A 167 13.04 -13.20 19.41
CA PRO A 167 11.84 -13.31 20.23
C PRO A 167 11.18 -11.93 20.40
N PRO A 168 9.84 -11.84 20.38
CA PRO A 168 9.15 -10.58 20.52
C PRO A 168 9.41 -9.97 21.89
N ASP A 169 9.69 -8.68 21.93
CA ASP A 169 9.79 -7.92 23.19
C ASP A 169 8.38 -7.68 23.73
N PRO A 170 7.98 -8.27 24.86
CA PRO A 170 6.63 -8.11 25.39
C PRO A 170 6.33 -6.68 25.84
N GLU A 171 7.33 -5.92 26.31
CA GLU A 171 7.12 -4.60 26.92
C GLU A 171 7.33 -3.44 25.96
N ARG A 172 7.60 -3.73 24.68
CA ARG A 172 7.79 -2.69 23.65
C ARG A 172 6.58 -1.77 23.59
N LYS A 173 6.89 -0.48 23.50
CA LYS A 173 5.92 0.59 23.28
C LYS A 173 6.05 1.12 21.86
N PHE A 174 4.97 1.70 21.36
CA PHE A 174 4.80 2.16 19.99
C PHE A 174 4.26 3.59 20.04
N ALA A 175 5.01 4.53 19.49
CA ALA A 175 4.64 5.94 19.50
C ALA A 175 3.75 6.32 18.31
N LEU A 176 2.79 7.22 18.55
CA LEU A 176 2.13 7.98 17.49
C LEU A 176 3.02 9.18 17.13
N LYS A 177 3.65 9.14 15.96
CA LYS A 177 4.61 10.17 15.51
C LYS A 177 3.94 11.32 14.78
N ARG A 178 2.84 11.06 14.08
CA ARG A 178 2.13 12.09 13.32
C ARG A 178 0.64 11.79 13.21
N ALA A 179 -0.18 12.81 13.44
CA ALA A 179 -1.60 12.85 13.12
C ALA A 179 -1.95 14.26 12.66
N ALA A 180 -2.01 14.47 11.35
CA ALA A 180 -2.20 15.78 10.74
C ALA A 180 -3.07 15.70 9.50
N VAL A 181 -3.59 16.83 9.05
CA VAL A 181 -4.31 16.98 7.79
C VAL A 181 -3.49 17.95 6.94
N ALA A 182 -3.31 17.66 5.66
CA ALA A 182 -2.54 18.51 4.76
C ALA A 182 -3.15 18.54 3.35
N LEU A 183 -2.82 19.59 2.61
CA LEU A 183 -3.07 19.68 1.18
C LEU A 183 -2.03 18.84 0.45
N PHE A 184 -2.49 17.89 -0.35
CA PHE A 184 -1.64 17.04 -1.16
C PHE A 184 -1.52 17.61 -2.56
N ARG A 185 -0.27 17.83 -2.97
CA ARG A 185 0.07 18.40 -4.27
C ARG A 185 0.29 17.29 -5.28
N ARG A 186 -0.78 17.02 -6.06
CA ARG A 186 -0.81 15.95 -7.07
C ARG A 186 0.24 16.15 -8.18
N ASP A 187 0.39 17.39 -8.62
CA ASP A 187 1.41 17.82 -9.58
C ASP A 187 2.84 17.52 -9.10
N VAL A 188 3.11 17.79 -7.82
CA VAL A 188 4.41 17.49 -7.19
C VAL A 188 4.61 15.98 -7.05
N TYR A 189 3.56 15.23 -6.71
CA TYR A 189 3.62 13.77 -6.61
C TYR A 189 3.95 13.11 -7.96
N GLU A 190 3.27 13.51 -9.03
CA GLU A 190 3.51 12.97 -10.38
C GLU A 190 4.94 13.25 -10.83
N LEU A 191 5.41 14.49 -10.64
CA LEU A 191 6.79 14.84 -10.96
C LEU A 191 7.81 14.09 -10.09
N LEU A 192 7.50 13.85 -8.82
CA LEU A 192 8.35 13.05 -7.93
C LEU A 192 8.46 11.61 -8.44
N THR A 193 7.34 10.98 -8.80
CA THR A 193 7.32 9.62 -9.37
C THR A 193 8.07 9.54 -10.68
N ASP A 194 7.88 10.49 -11.59
CA ASP A 194 8.63 10.54 -12.85
C ASP A 194 10.14 10.67 -12.61
N LEU A 195 10.54 11.54 -11.69
CA LEU A 195 11.94 11.74 -11.36
C LEU A 195 12.56 10.51 -10.69
N GLU A 196 11.81 9.78 -9.86
CA GLU A 196 12.23 8.49 -9.28
C GLU A 196 12.49 7.45 -10.37
N VAL A 197 11.59 7.28 -11.34
CA VAL A 197 11.77 6.37 -12.47
C VAL A 197 12.98 6.77 -13.32
N ILE A 198 13.12 8.06 -13.64
CA ILE A 198 14.28 8.58 -14.39
C ILE A 198 15.59 8.31 -13.63
N TYR A 199 15.58 8.52 -12.32
CA TYR A 199 16.74 8.27 -11.45
C TYR A 199 17.12 6.79 -11.44
N GLU A 200 16.16 5.88 -11.31
CA GLU A 200 16.42 4.43 -11.34
C GLU A 200 16.95 3.97 -12.69
N VAL A 201 16.39 4.47 -13.80
CA VAL A 201 16.91 4.21 -15.16
C VAL A 201 18.34 4.72 -15.30
N ALA A 202 18.64 5.91 -14.80
CA ALA A 202 20.00 6.47 -14.83
C ALA A 202 20.97 5.64 -13.96
N CYS A 203 20.56 5.19 -12.79
CA CYS A 203 21.36 4.33 -11.91
C CYS A 203 21.67 2.98 -12.55
N GLY A 204 20.66 2.34 -13.14
CA GLY A 204 20.75 1.01 -13.70
C GLY A 204 21.44 0.92 -15.06
N LEU A 205 21.37 1.97 -15.89
CA LEU A 205 21.86 1.89 -17.28
C LEU A 205 23.04 2.83 -17.61
N ALA A 206 23.24 3.93 -16.89
CA ALA A 206 24.29 4.88 -17.28
C ALA A 206 25.69 4.26 -17.07
N GLY A 207 26.54 4.24 -18.10
CA GLY A 207 27.89 3.66 -18.02
C GLY A 207 27.93 2.12 -17.95
N GLU A 208 26.79 1.46 -18.15
CA GLU A 208 26.70 0.02 -18.37
C GLU A 208 26.76 -0.24 -19.88
N ALA A 209 27.92 -0.67 -20.39
CA ALA A 209 28.09 -0.99 -21.80
C ALA A 209 27.36 -2.31 -22.12
N ASP A 210 26.09 -2.21 -22.51
CA ASP A 210 25.24 -3.37 -22.81
C ASP A 210 25.26 -3.78 -24.30
N GLY A 211 25.87 -2.96 -25.17
CA GLY A 211 25.89 -3.15 -26.63
C GLY A 211 24.50 -3.05 -27.29
N ARG A 212 23.47 -2.63 -26.55
CA ARG A 212 22.06 -2.54 -26.97
C ARG A 212 21.48 -1.14 -26.86
N GLY A 213 22.31 -0.16 -26.48
CA GLY A 213 21.93 1.25 -26.41
C GLY A 213 21.37 1.68 -25.05
N GLY A 214 21.33 0.79 -24.05
CA GLY A 214 20.91 1.13 -22.69
C GLY A 214 21.80 2.20 -22.07
N GLU A 215 23.10 2.19 -22.37
CA GLU A 215 24.02 3.23 -21.92
C GLU A 215 23.60 4.65 -22.34
N GLN A 216 23.17 4.82 -23.60
CA GLN A 216 22.71 6.12 -24.11
C GLN A 216 21.41 6.55 -23.42
N LEU A 217 20.49 5.61 -23.20
CA LEU A 217 19.26 5.86 -22.46
C LEU A 217 19.56 6.29 -21.01
N GLY A 218 20.49 5.61 -20.33
CA GLY A 218 20.92 5.96 -18.98
C GLY A 218 21.53 7.37 -18.90
N TYR A 219 22.35 7.77 -19.87
CA TYR A 219 22.89 9.14 -19.92
C TYR A 219 21.82 10.20 -20.27
N ARG A 220 20.85 9.87 -21.13
CA ARG A 220 19.70 10.75 -21.40
C ARG A 220 18.85 10.95 -20.15
N ALA A 221 18.57 9.87 -19.41
CA ALA A 221 17.86 9.91 -18.14
C ALA A 221 18.62 10.78 -17.12
N LEU A 222 19.95 10.59 -17.01
CA LEU A 222 20.80 11.39 -16.12
C LEU A 222 20.76 12.90 -16.46
N TYR A 223 20.80 13.23 -17.75
CA TYR A 223 20.68 14.63 -18.21
C TYR A 223 19.30 15.20 -17.88
N CYS A 224 18.24 14.47 -18.20
CA CYS A 224 16.85 14.86 -17.96
C CYS A 224 16.59 15.09 -16.46
N GLY A 225 16.96 14.14 -15.59
CA GLY A 225 16.78 14.27 -14.15
C GLY A 225 17.52 15.47 -13.55
N ASN A 226 18.71 15.81 -14.07
CA ASN A 226 19.43 17.02 -13.65
C ASN A 226 18.77 18.31 -14.15
N ALA A 227 18.17 18.31 -15.33
CA ALA A 227 17.41 19.45 -15.84
C ALA A 227 16.15 19.68 -14.97
N VAL A 228 15.40 18.62 -14.67
CA VAL A 228 14.24 18.66 -13.76
C VAL A 228 14.66 19.18 -12.38
N ALA A 229 15.71 18.60 -11.78
CA ALA A 229 16.20 19.06 -10.49
C ALA A 229 16.64 20.54 -10.48
N SER A 230 17.11 21.07 -11.62
CA SER A 230 17.42 22.50 -11.77
C SER A 230 16.14 23.34 -11.81
N ALA A 231 15.17 22.93 -12.63
CA ALA A 231 13.90 23.64 -12.75
C ALA A 231 13.12 23.72 -11.43
N CYS A 232 13.12 22.63 -10.65
CA CYS A 232 12.47 22.58 -9.33
C CYS A 232 13.14 23.50 -8.29
N ALA A 233 14.43 23.79 -8.45
CA ALA A 233 15.15 24.72 -7.58
C ALA A 233 14.77 26.18 -7.88
N ASP A 234 14.53 26.51 -9.14
CA ASP A 234 14.29 27.90 -9.59
C ASP A 234 12.81 28.31 -9.57
N ALA A 235 11.86 27.38 -9.54
CA ALA A 235 10.43 27.65 -9.53
C ALA A 235 9.68 26.97 -8.36
N PRO A 236 8.82 27.70 -7.61
CA PRO A 236 7.95 27.10 -6.59
C PRO A 236 6.80 26.28 -7.18
N ARG A 237 6.37 26.60 -8.41
CA ARG A 237 5.46 25.78 -9.22
C ARG A 237 6.23 25.32 -10.46
N PRO A 238 6.67 24.07 -10.56
CA PRO A 238 6.96 23.53 -11.87
C PRO A 238 5.64 23.58 -12.65
N GLY A 239 5.57 24.37 -13.72
CA GLY A 239 4.51 24.18 -14.71
C GLY A 239 4.65 22.76 -15.31
N PRO A 240 3.76 22.34 -16.22
CA PRO A 240 3.98 21.16 -17.07
C PRO A 240 5.14 21.45 -18.05
N ALA A 241 6.33 21.69 -17.50
CA ALA A 241 7.51 22.13 -18.19
C ALA A 241 8.28 20.89 -18.61
N GLY A 242 7.89 20.33 -19.76
CA GLY A 242 8.83 19.70 -20.68
C GLY A 242 9.56 18.45 -20.19
N ALA A 243 9.00 17.71 -19.23
CA ALA A 243 9.44 16.35 -18.91
C ALA A 243 8.83 15.33 -19.89
N ALA A 244 8.55 15.71 -21.14
CA ALA A 244 8.58 14.71 -22.19
C ALA A 244 10.06 14.35 -22.35
N PRO A 245 10.51 13.08 -22.15
CA PRO A 245 11.66 12.67 -22.92
C PRO A 245 11.34 13.07 -24.37
N ALA A 246 12.26 13.71 -25.08
CA ALA A 246 12.10 13.91 -26.53
C ALA A 246 11.92 12.52 -27.16
N GLY A 247 10.66 12.09 -27.20
CA GLY A 247 10.08 10.96 -27.87
C GLY A 247 9.27 11.64 -28.95
N ASP A 248 9.83 11.59 -30.13
CA ASP A 248 9.10 11.87 -31.36
C ASP A 248 7.74 11.16 -31.25
N ASP A 249 6.66 11.94 -31.36
CA ASP A 249 5.26 11.48 -31.31
C ASP A 249 4.86 10.78 -32.61
N SER A 250 5.82 10.08 -33.22
CA SER A 250 5.54 9.06 -34.20
C SER A 250 5.07 7.84 -33.41
N GLY A 251 3.78 7.52 -33.50
CA GLY A 251 3.11 6.38 -32.84
C GLY A 251 3.62 5.00 -33.25
N ASP A 252 4.92 4.85 -33.41
CA ASP A 252 5.65 3.64 -33.75
C ASP A 252 6.97 3.70 -32.96
N THR A 253 6.92 3.46 -31.64
CA THR A 253 8.12 3.33 -30.81
C THR A 253 8.96 2.17 -31.39
N PRO A 254 10.10 2.42 -32.06
CA PRO A 254 10.84 1.37 -32.73
C PRO A 254 11.68 0.66 -31.66
N GLY A 255 11.11 -0.38 -31.02
CA GLY A 255 11.81 -1.18 -30.02
C GLY A 255 10.96 -2.17 -29.23
N CYS A 256 9.66 -1.97 -29.11
CA CYS A 256 8.78 -2.83 -28.30
C CYS A 256 8.26 -4.08 -29.03
N ARG A 257 8.85 -4.45 -30.18
CA ARG A 257 8.44 -5.65 -30.92
C ARG A 257 9.22 -6.87 -30.43
N GLY A 258 8.90 -7.39 -29.24
CA GLY A 258 9.40 -8.73 -28.87
C GLY A 258 9.18 -9.22 -27.44
N THR A 259 9.16 -8.33 -26.44
CA THR A 259 9.11 -8.74 -25.03
C THR A 259 7.88 -8.15 -24.35
N VAL A 260 7.07 -9.01 -23.74
CA VAL A 260 5.90 -8.63 -22.94
C VAL A 260 6.25 -8.87 -21.47
N VAL A 261 6.13 -7.84 -20.65
CA VAL A 261 6.24 -7.93 -19.18
C VAL A 261 4.82 -7.89 -18.62
N HIS A 262 4.44 -8.90 -17.84
CA HIS A 262 3.18 -8.93 -17.11
C HIS A 262 3.44 -8.53 -15.66
N ALA A 263 2.74 -7.51 -15.18
CA ALA A 263 2.79 -7.07 -13.79
C ALA A 263 1.45 -7.36 -13.11
N MET A 264 1.51 -7.90 -11.89
CA MET A 264 0.35 -8.15 -11.05
C MET A 264 0.72 -7.79 -9.62
N GLY A 265 -0.21 -7.16 -8.89
CA GLY A 265 -0.04 -6.92 -7.46
C GLY A 265 -0.16 -8.22 -6.68
N HIS A 266 0.76 -8.51 -5.78
CA HIS A 266 0.69 -9.65 -4.88
C HIS A 266 1.01 -9.20 -3.45
N CYS A 267 0.26 -9.70 -2.47
CA CYS A 267 0.55 -9.48 -1.06
C CYS A 267 0.64 -10.84 -0.38
N HIS A 268 1.88 -11.33 -0.23
CA HIS A 268 2.17 -12.49 0.58
C HIS A 268 1.98 -12.15 2.06
N ILE A 269 1.19 -12.94 2.77
CA ILE A 269 0.98 -12.79 4.20
C ILE A 269 1.16 -14.16 4.83
N ASP A 270 2.21 -14.32 5.63
CA ASP A 270 2.39 -15.53 6.41
C ASP A 270 1.22 -15.73 7.38
N THR A 271 0.67 -16.93 7.36
CA THR A 271 -0.51 -17.25 8.16
C THR A 271 -0.18 -17.21 9.66
N ALA A 272 1.02 -17.66 10.04
CA ALA A 272 1.64 -17.40 11.33
C ALA A 272 3.16 -17.56 11.20
N TRP A 273 3.90 -16.45 11.28
CA TRP A 273 5.37 -16.45 11.29
C TRP A 273 5.90 -15.76 12.55
N LEU A 274 5.88 -14.42 12.56
CA LEU A 274 6.34 -13.61 13.71
C LEU A 274 5.18 -13.00 14.50
N TRP A 275 3.95 -13.45 14.23
CA TRP A 275 2.72 -12.99 14.85
C TRP A 275 1.70 -14.16 14.94
N PRO A 276 0.70 -14.06 15.83
CA PRO A 276 -0.32 -15.10 15.97
C PRO A 276 -1.40 -15.02 14.88
N TYR A 277 -2.17 -16.10 14.68
CA TYR A 277 -3.20 -16.20 13.62
C TYR A 277 -4.23 -15.08 13.66
N GLU A 278 -4.61 -14.65 14.86
CA GLU A 278 -5.58 -13.59 15.04
C GLU A 278 -5.07 -12.26 14.45
N GLU A 279 -3.75 -12.09 14.27
CA GLU A 279 -3.16 -10.86 13.71
C GLU A 279 -3.19 -10.92 12.19
N THR A 280 -2.97 -12.10 11.62
CA THR A 280 -3.13 -12.37 10.20
C THR A 280 -4.49 -11.92 9.70
N VAL A 281 -5.57 -12.19 10.44
CA VAL A 281 -6.93 -11.76 10.05
C VAL A 281 -7.00 -10.23 9.86
N ARG A 282 -6.32 -9.47 10.71
CA ARG A 282 -6.24 -8.00 10.61
C ARG A 282 -5.26 -7.54 9.53
N LYS A 283 -4.11 -8.22 9.35
CA LYS A 283 -3.17 -7.97 8.25
C LYS A 283 -3.85 -8.14 6.89
N CYS A 284 -4.62 -9.21 6.70
CA CYS A 284 -5.41 -9.45 5.50
C CYS A 284 -6.43 -8.32 5.28
N ALA A 285 -7.17 -7.93 6.33
CA ALA A 285 -8.14 -6.84 6.23
C ALA A 285 -7.49 -5.50 5.83
N ARG A 286 -6.37 -5.13 6.45
CA ARG A 286 -5.57 -3.94 6.12
C ARG A 286 -5.08 -3.95 4.68
N SER A 287 -4.50 -5.07 4.27
CA SER A 287 -3.89 -5.21 2.94
C SER A 287 -4.93 -5.20 1.83
N TRP A 288 -6.03 -5.94 2.00
CA TRP A 288 -7.05 -6.05 0.97
C TRP A 288 -7.98 -4.84 0.92
N ALA A 289 -8.20 -4.13 2.03
CA ALA A 289 -8.88 -2.84 1.99
C ALA A 289 -8.10 -1.84 1.12
N THR A 290 -6.79 -1.74 1.32
CA THR A 290 -5.92 -0.92 0.46
C THR A 290 -5.90 -1.41 -0.98
N ALA A 291 -5.78 -2.71 -1.24
CA ALA A 291 -5.78 -3.25 -2.61
C ALA A 291 -7.10 -2.94 -3.34
N LEU A 292 -8.24 -3.09 -2.67
CA LEU A 292 -9.55 -2.74 -3.24
C LEU A 292 -9.65 -1.25 -3.57
N GLN A 293 -9.06 -0.36 -2.75
CA GLN A 293 -9.02 1.06 -3.08
C GLN A 293 -8.14 1.37 -4.28
N LEU A 294 -7.04 0.66 -4.45
CA LEU A 294 -6.20 0.79 -5.65
C LEU A 294 -6.98 0.33 -6.89
N MET A 295 -7.71 -0.79 -6.82
CA MET A 295 -8.60 -1.25 -7.90
C MET A 295 -9.72 -0.27 -8.23
N ASP A 296 -10.25 0.43 -7.23
CA ASP A 296 -11.30 1.43 -7.44
C ASP A 296 -10.75 2.71 -8.12
N ARG A 297 -9.44 2.99 -8.00
CA ARG A 297 -8.76 4.13 -8.62
C ARG A 297 -8.18 3.80 -9.99
N ASP A 298 -7.65 2.59 -10.16
CA ASP A 298 -7.01 2.11 -11.37
C ASP A 298 -7.71 0.82 -11.85
N PRO A 299 -8.55 0.90 -12.90
CA PRO A 299 -9.23 -0.26 -13.47
C PRO A 299 -8.30 -1.32 -14.09
N GLU A 300 -7.05 -0.98 -14.42
CA GLU A 300 -6.07 -1.91 -14.98
C GLU A 300 -5.32 -2.70 -13.88
N PHE A 301 -5.38 -2.22 -12.64
CA PHE A 301 -4.72 -2.87 -11.51
C PHE A 301 -5.33 -4.25 -11.20
N THR A 302 -4.52 -5.28 -11.42
CA THR A 302 -4.85 -6.67 -11.10
C THR A 302 -4.09 -7.12 -9.86
N PHE A 303 -4.79 -7.74 -8.91
CA PHE A 303 -4.21 -8.26 -7.67
C PHE A 303 -4.47 -9.76 -7.51
N VAL A 304 -3.46 -10.50 -7.06
CA VAL A 304 -3.53 -11.95 -6.84
C VAL A 304 -3.41 -12.30 -5.35
N CYS A 305 -4.24 -13.24 -4.89
CA CYS A 305 -4.25 -13.75 -3.52
C CYS A 305 -4.39 -15.27 -3.49
N SER A 306 -3.49 -15.95 -2.79
CA SER A 306 -3.34 -17.41 -2.84
C SER A 306 -4.16 -18.17 -1.80
N GLN A 307 -4.09 -17.78 -0.52
CA GLN A 307 -4.59 -18.63 0.57
C GLN A 307 -6.11 -18.53 0.77
N ALA A 308 -6.83 -19.63 0.50
CA ALA A 308 -8.28 -19.70 0.76
C ALA A 308 -8.64 -19.52 2.26
N GLN A 309 -7.79 -19.99 3.18
CA GLN A 309 -8.00 -19.86 4.62
C GLN A 309 -8.10 -18.39 5.06
N GLN A 310 -7.31 -17.51 4.45
CA GLN A 310 -7.33 -16.08 4.78
C GLN A 310 -8.65 -15.44 4.33
N LEU A 311 -9.14 -15.79 3.13
CA LEU A 311 -10.43 -15.31 2.63
C LEU A 311 -11.60 -15.86 3.46
N SER A 312 -11.49 -17.10 3.96
CA SER A 312 -12.44 -17.68 4.91
C SER A 312 -12.48 -16.89 6.22
N TRP A 313 -11.33 -16.51 6.78
CA TRP A 313 -11.30 -15.67 7.98
C TRP A 313 -11.86 -14.27 7.74
N LEU A 314 -11.58 -13.68 6.58
CA LEU A 314 -12.17 -12.39 6.21
C LEU A 314 -13.70 -12.48 6.11
N LYS A 315 -14.21 -13.55 5.49
CA LYS A 315 -15.65 -13.84 5.45
C LYS A 315 -16.25 -13.94 6.84
N GLN A 316 -15.55 -14.55 7.79
CA GLN A 316 -16.05 -14.70 9.16
C GLN A 316 -16.04 -13.37 9.93
N ARG A 317 -14.96 -12.59 9.82
CA ARG A 317 -14.73 -11.39 10.65
C ARG A 317 -15.31 -10.10 10.05
N TYR A 318 -15.30 -9.98 8.72
CA TYR A 318 -15.69 -8.79 7.96
C TYR A 318 -16.78 -9.12 6.92
N SER A 319 -17.73 -10.00 7.30
CA SER A 319 -18.84 -10.48 6.45
C SER A 319 -19.71 -9.37 5.88
N CYS A 320 -19.98 -8.33 6.67
CA CYS A 320 -20.87 -7.22 6.31
C CYS A 320 -20.14 -6.02 5.69
N SER A 321 -18.81 -6.06 5.62
CA SER A 321 -18.00 -4.90 5.23
C SER A 321 -17.05 -5.22 4.07
N LEU A 322 -15.89 -5.80 4.36
CA LEU A 322 -14.84 -5.97 3.36
C LEU A 322 -15.11 -7.13 2.41
N TYR A 323 -15.68 -8.24 2.91
CA TYR A 323 -15.85 -9.45 2.12
C TYR A 323 -16.78 -9.29 0.90
N PRO A 324 -17.92 -8.58 0.97
CA PRO A 324 -18.74 -8.28 -0.21
C PRO A 324 -17.99 -7.51 -1.30
N ARG A 325 -17.11 -6.57 -0.91
CA ARG A 325 -16.27 -5.82 -1.87
C ARG A 325 -15.26 -6.73 -2.56
N VAL A 326 -14.63 -7.65 -1.81
CA VAL A 326 -13.75 -8.68 -2.41
C VAL A 326 -14.52 -9.53 -3.41
N ARG A 327 -15.71 -10.06 -3.05
CA ARG A 327 -16.53 -10.85 -3.99
C ARG A 327 -16.89 -10.07 -5.26
N ALA A 328 -17.21 -8.79 -5.13
CA ALA A 328 -17.48 -7.93 -6.28
C ALA A 328 -16.23 -7.73 -7.15
N ALA A 329 -15.06 -7.50 -6.56
CA ALA A 329 -13.79 -7.36 -7.28
C ALA A 329 -13.37 -8.66 -7.99
N VAL A 330 -13.64 -9.82 -7.38
CA VAL A 330 -13.43 -11.14 -8.01
C VAL A 330 -14.35 -11.32 -9.21
N ALA A 331 -15.64 -10.98 -9.09
CA ALA A 331 -16.58 -11.05 -10.20
C ALA A 331 -16.20 -10.11 -11.37
N ARG A 332 -15.52 -8.99 -11.09
CA ARG A 332 -14.97 -8.08 -12.10
C ARG A 332 -13.63 -8.54 -12.70
N GLY A 333 -12.96 -9.52 -12.09
CA GLY A 333 -11.64 -9.99 -12.53
C GLY A 333 -10.45 -9.15 -12.05
N ALA A 334 -10.66 -8.11 -11.24
CA ALA A 334 -9.57 -7.28 -10.71
C ALA A 334 -8.86 -7.93 -9.50
N PHE A 335 -9.60 -8.69 -8.70
CA PHE A 335 -9.06 -9.52 -7.61
C PHE A 335 -9.10 -10.98 -8.06
N VAL A 336 -7.94 -11.61 -8.25
CA VAL A 336 -7.82 -12.97 -8.79
C VAL A 336 -7.39 -13.92 -7.66
N PRO A 337 -8.27 -14.83 -7.22
CA PRO A 337 -7.85 -15.92 -6.33
C PRO A 337 -6.95 -16.88 -7.11
N VAL A 338 -5.75 -17.14 -6.61
CA VAL A 338 -4.74 -17.98 -7.27
C VAL A 338 -4.35 -19.20 -6.43
N GLY A 339 -3.68 -20.17 -7.05
CA GLY A 339 -3.02 -21.27 -6.37
C GLY A 339 -3.89 -22.47 -5.99
N GLY A 340 -5.17 -22.26 -5.70
CA GLY A 340 -6.12 -23.37 -5.48
C GLY A 340 -5.92 -24.16 -4.18
N THR A 341 -5.14 -23.67 -3.22
CA THR A 341 -4.85 -24.36 -1.96
C THR A 341 -5.49 -23.69 -0.75
N TRP A 342 -5.60 -24.43 0.35
CA TRP A 342 -6.16 -23.90 1.59
C TRP A 342 -5.21 -22.90 2.27
N VAL A 343 -3.92 -23.26 2.36
CA VAL A 343 -2.81 -22.37 2.72
C VAL A 343 -1.64 -22.58 1.78
N GLU A 344 -0.69 -21.65 1.78
CA GLU A 344 0.65 -21.90 1.26
C GLU A 344 1.38 -22.81 2.26
N PHE A 345 1.55 -24.09 1.88
CA PHE A 345 2.04 -25.13 2.77
C PHE A 345 3.52 -25.46 2.51
N ASP A 346 4.16 -26.11 3.49
CA ASP A 346 5.50 -26.66 3.32
C ASP A 346 5.51 -27.82 2.31
N GLY A 347 6.41 -27.79 1.34
CA GLY A 347 6.46 -28.77 0.26
C GLY A 347 7.09 -30.12 0.63
N ASN A 348 7.63 -30.29 1.85
CA ASN A 348 8.45 -31.45 2.22
C ASN A 348 7.87 -32.29 3.38
N LEU A 349 7.43 -31.63 4.46
CA LEU A 349 7.01 -32.27 5.71
C LEU A 349 5.64 -32.97 5.65
N PRO A 350 4.60 -32.40 5.00
CA PRO A 350 3.27 -33.01 5.00
C PRO A 350 3.24 -34.35 4.26
N SER A 351 2.38 -35.25 4.72
CA SER A 351 2.10 -36.48 3.98
C SER A 351 1.36 -36.19 2.68
N GLY A 352 1.38 -37.15 1.74
CA GLY A 352 0.66 -37.02 0.47
C GLY A 352 -0.84 -36.74 0.64
N GLU A 353 -1.51 -37.38 1.62
CA GLU A 353 -2.92 -37.09 1.93
C GLU A 353 -3.10 -35.64 2.39
N SER A 354 -2.21 -35.11 3.22
CA SER A 354 -2.27 -33.70 3.64
C SER A 354 -2.15 -32.76 2.44
N LEU A 355 -1.24 -33.03 1.49
CA LEU A 355 -1.11 -32.25 0.26
C LEU A 355 -2.39 -32.30 -0.57
N VAL A 356 -2.98 -33.49 -0.76
CA VAL A 356 -4.27 -33.66 -1.46
C VAL A 356 -5.39 -32.87 -0.77
N ARG A 357 -5.42 -32.84 0.57
CA ARG A 357 -6.43 -32.06 1.31
C ARG A 357 -6.27 -30.57 1.14
N GLN A 358 -5.05 -30.05 1.02
CA GLN A 358 -4.81 -28.64 0.77
C GLN A 358 -5.48 -28.18 -0.53
N PHE A 359 -5.28 -28.92 -1.62
CA PHE A 359 -5.93 -28.65 -2.91
C PHE A 359 -7.45 -28.87 -2.85
N LEU A 360 -7.89 -29.97 -2.26
CA LEU A 360 -9.32 -30.28 -2.16
C LEU A 360 -10.11 -29.19 -1.43
N LEU A 361 -9.57 -28.71 -0.30
CA LEU A 361 -10.22 -27.68 0.51
C LEU A 361 -10.17 -26.30 -0.18
N GLY A 362 -9.01 -25.93 -0.73
CA GLY A 362 -8.83 -24.67 -1.45
C GLY A 362 -9.74 -24.56 -2.67
N GLN A 363 -9.66 -25.53 -3.58
CA GLN A 363 -10.50 -25.55 -4.79
C GLN A 363 -12.00 -25.59 -4.48
N ARG A 364 -12.41 -26.34 -3.45
CA ARG A 364 -13.83 -26.39 -3.05
C ARG A 364 -14.30 -25.04 -2.52
N PHE A 365 -13.46 -24.32 -1.77
CA PHE A 365 -13.79 -22.99 -1.28
C PHE A 365 -13.94 -21.99 -2.43
N PHE A 366 -12.97 -21.94 -3.35
CA PHE A 366 -13.04 -21.02 -4.49
C PHE A 366 -14.24 -21.31 -5.40
N LEU A 367 -14.52 -22.58 -5.68
CA LEU A 367 -15.68 -22.96 -6.47
C LEU A 367 -17.00 -22.56 -5.78
N HIS A 368 -17.10 -22.73 -4.46
CA HIS A 368 -18.30 -22.38 -3.71
C HIS A 368 -18.53 -20.86 -3.59
N GLU A 369 -17.48 -20.08 -3.31
CA GLU A 369 -17.61 -18.65 -3.03
C GLU A 369 -17.59 -17.77 -4.28
N PHE A 370 -16.82 -18.17 -5.30
CA PHE A 370 -16.54 -17.38 -6.50
C PHE A 370 -17.00 -18.06 -7.80
N GLY A 371 -17.43 -19.32 -7.75
CA GLY A 371 -17.96 -20.04 -8.92
C GLY A 371 -16.90 -20.56 -9.88
N ALA A 372 -15.60 -20.45 -9.55
CA ALA A 372 -14.49 -20.88 -10.38
C ALA A 372 -13.44 -21.64 -9.56
N ARG A 373 -12.70 -22.52 -10.24
CA ARG A 373 -11.49 -23.17 -9.72
C ARG A 373 -10.27 -22.42 -10.24
N CYS A 374 -9.16 -22.47 -9.51
CA CYS A 374 -7.87 -21.99 -10.01
C CYS A 374 -7.32 -23.03 -11.00
N ASP A 375 -6.58 -22.56 -12.02
CA ASP A 375 -5.92 -23.41 -13.03
C ASP A 375 -4.40 -23.50 -12.81
N GLU A 376 -3.89 -22.68 -11.91
CA GLU A 376 -2.50 -22.57 -11.50
C GLU A 376 -2.32 -22.89 -10.02
N PHE A 377 -1.17 -23.49 -9.70
CA PHE A 377 -0.67 -23.61 -8.34
C PHE A 377 0.25 -22.41 -8.05
N TRP A 378 0.20 -21.85 -6.84
CA TRP A 378 0.95 -20.67 -6.42
C TRP A 378 1.60 -20.97 -5.07
N LEU A 379 2.93 -21.09 -5.04
CA LEU A 379 3.66 -21.38 -3.81
C LEU A 379 5.06 -20.72 -3.82
N PRO A 380 5.13 -19.39 -3.76
CA PRO A 380 6.38 -18.65 -3.93
C PRO A 380 7.33 -18.77 -2.72
N ASP A 381 6.80 -18.99 -1.51
CA ASP A 381 7.55 -18.91 -0.26
C ASP A 381 7.53 -20.24 0.52
N THR A 382 7.95 -21.32 -0.14
CA THR A 382 8.11 -22.64 0.50
C THR A 382 9.56 -23.10 0.48
N PHE A 383 9.97 -23.82 1.52
CA PHE A 383 11.35 -24.26 1.67
C PHE A 383 11.55 -25.66 1.10
N GLY A 384 11.44 -25.73 -0.23
CA GLY A 384 11.66 -26.94 -1.03
C GLY A 384 10.37 -27.64 -1.44
N TYR A 385 10.49 -28.49 -2.46
CA TYR A 385 9.36 -29.08 -3.16
C TYR A 385 9.51 -30.60 -3.27
N SER A 386 8.54 -31.35 -2.75
CA SER A 386 8.48 -32.80 -2.95
C SER A 386 8.37 -33.16 -4.44
N ALA A 387 9.13 -34.17 -4.85
CA ALA A 387 9.16 -34.66 -6.24
C ALA A 387 7.79 -35.18 -6.74
N GLN A 388 6.85 -35.48 -5.83
CA GLN A 388 5.50 -35.92 -6.17
C GLN A 388 4.50 -34.78 -6.38
N LEU A 389 4.86 -33.52 -6.06
CA LEU A 389 3.96 -32.38 -6.22
C LEU A 389 3.42 -32.23 -7.65
N PRO A 390 4.23 -32.34 -8.72
CA PRO A 390 3.69 -32.24 -10.08
C PRO A 390 2.61 -33.28 -10.40
N GLN A 391 2.72 -34.50 -9.87
CA GLN A 391 1.71 -35.54 -10.06
C GLN A 391 0.40 -35.19 -9.35
N ILE A 392 0.49 -34.67 -8.12
CA ILE A 392 -0.68 -34.26 -7.34
C ILE A 392 -1.36 -33.04 -7.99
N VAL A 393 -0.59 -32.02 -8.36
CA VAL A 393 -1.06 -30.81 -9.04
C VAL A 393 -1.83 -31.17 -10.32
N ASN A 394 -1.29 -32.07 -11.14
CA ASN A 394 -1.95 -32.56 -12.36
C ASN A 394 -3.25 -33.34 -12.05
N HIS A 395 -3.34 -34.07 -10.94
CA HIS A 395 -4.56 -34.76 -10.54
C HIS A 395 -5.71 -33.79 -10.22
N PHE A 396 -5.38 -32.60 -9.73
CA PHE A 396 -6.33 -31.50 -9.51
C PHE A 396 -6.56 -30.63 -10.74
N GLN A 397 -6.04 -31.02 -11.91
CA GLN A 397 -6.16 -30.31 -13.19
C GLN A 397 -5.55 -28.90 -13.18
N LEU A 398 -4.55 -28.68 -12.32
CA LEU A 398 -3.74 -27.48 -12.34
C LEU A 398 -2.63 -27.65 -13.39
N HIS A 399 -2.55 -26.72 -14.34
CA HIS A 399 -1.67 -26.81 -15.51
C HIS A 399 -0.41 -25.95 -15.40
N LYS A 400 -0.36 -25.08 -14.37
CA LYS A 400 0.73 -24.13 -14.12
C LYS A 400 1.16 -24.23 -12.67
N PHE A 401 2.41 -23.90 -12.42
CA PHE A 401 3.00 -23.78 -11.09
C PHE A 401 3.81 -22.48 -11.02
#